data_AF-A0A497KFG6-F1
#
_entry.id   AF-A0A497KFG6-F1
#
_cell.length_a   1.000
_cell.length_b   1.000
_cell.length_c   1.000
_cell.angle_alpha   90.00
_cell.angle_beta   90.00
_cell.angle_gamma   90.00
#
_symmetry.space_group_name_H-M   'P 1'
#
loop_
_entity.id
_entity.type
_entity.pdbx_description
1 polymer ?
#
loop_
_entity_poly.entity_id
_entity_poly.type
_entity_poly.pdbx_seq_one_letter_code
_entity_poly.pdbx_strand_id
1 'polypeptide(L)'
;MFEEGPLADPILGKMDRKFAQHEAQLLTHALSSDQSIDFKRHVMDELSKYNYPHRIEGVVEKAIQSLEEMTRIKEAIPDNARVIGRVALMEASGDNSTGGLSNLLIDTLGVDVGISYKANEHYYNMSLRGEKDLKEHLGDISKELGVKYDGFGGGHQRASGIKVPKENLDAILDELVERINH
;
A
#
# COMPACT_ATOMS: atom_id res chain seq x y z
N MET A 1 12.92 -6.87 8.76
CA MET A 1 11.48 -7.18 8.57
C MET A 1 10.75 -6.96 9.90
N PHE A 2 9.46 -6.58 9.96
CA PHE A 2 8.77 -6.36 11.26
C PHE A 2 8.83 -7.60 12.18
N GLU A 3 8.96 -8.78 11.57
CA GLU A 3 9.08 -10.08 12.24
C GLU A 3 10.46 -10.32 12.88
N GLU A 4 11.51 -9.57 12.49
CA GLU A 4 12.90 -9.73 12.97
C GLU A 4 13.24 -8.76 14.12
N GLY A 5 12.22 -8.13 14.70
CA GLY A 5 12.40 -7.22 15.83
C GLY A 5 12.80 -7.98 17.12
N PRO A 6 13.44 -7.31 18.09
CA PRO A 6 13.94 -7.93 19.32
C PRO A 6 12.85 -8.59 20.19
N LEU A 7 11.58 -8.21 19.99
CA LEU A 7 10.42 -8.83 20.65
C LEU A 7 9.71 -9.85 19.75
N ALA A 8 9.58 -9.56 18.45
CA ALA A 8 8.83 -10.41 17.52
C ALA A 8 9.56 -11.74 17.28
N ASP A 9 10.87 -11.71 17.08
CA ASP A 9 11.67 -12.89 16.75
C ASP A 9 11.60 -14.00 17.82
N PRO A 10 11.82 -13.73 19.13
CA PRO A 10 11.70 -14.77 20.15
C PRO A 10 10.27 -15.28 20.36
N ILE A 11 9.25 -14.47 20.06
CA ILE A 11 7.83 -14.88 20.15
C ILE A 11 7.49 -15.80 18.98
N LEU A 12 7.76 -15.37 17.74
CA LEU A 12 7.48 -16.12 16.52
C LEU A 12 8.34 -17.39 16.42
N GLY A 13 9.53 -17.41 17.02
CA GLY A 13 10.39 -18.60 17.12
C GLY A 13 9.76 -19.77 17.89
N LYS A 14 8.70 -19.54 18.66
CA LYS A 14 7.96 -20.56 19.41
C LYS A 14 6.62 -20.95 18.78
N MET A 15 6.24 -20.33 17.66
CA MET A 15 4.96 -20.52 17.00
C MET A 15 5.13 -21.28 15.68
N ASP A 16 4.08 -21.98 15.25
CA ASP A 16 3.99 -22.39 13.84
C ASP A 16 3.80 -21.13 12.98
N ARG A 17 4.87 -20.74 12.28
CA ARG A 17 4.90 -19.51 11.48
C ARG A 17 3.85 -19.51 10.38
N LYS A 18 3.61 -20.65 9.72
CA LYS A 18 2.64 -20.72 8.62
C LYS A 18 1.23 -20.49 9.14
N PHE A 19 0.91 -21.13 10.27
CA PHE A 19 -0.37 -20.96 10.92
C PHE A 19 -0.57 -19.51 11.38
N ALA A 20 0.40 -18.95 12.12
CA ALA A 20 0.32 -17.57 12.63
C ALA A 20 0.18 -16.53 11.51
N GLN A 21 0.95 -16.69 10.42
CA GLN A 21 0.86 -15.80 9.26
C GLN A 21 -0.49 -15.92 8.55
N HIS A 22 -1.03 -17.13 8.39
CA HIS A 22 -2.33 -17.32 7.77
C HIS A 22 -3.46 -16.64 8.57
N GLU A 23 -3.50 -16.82 9.88
CA GLU A 23 -4.48 -16.16 10.76
C GLU A 23 -4.35 -14.62 10.70
N ALA A 24 -3.11 -14.10 10.69
CA ALA A 24 -2.86 -12.67 10.58
C ALA A 24 -3.27 -12.09 9.22
N GLN A 25 -3.07 -12.83 8.14
CA GLN A 25 -3.49 -12.43 6.79
C GLN A 25 -5.02 -12.40 6.68
N LEU A 26 -5.72 -13.39 7.25
CA LEU A 26 -7.19 -13.37 7.30
C LEU A 26 -7.70 -12.11 7.99
N LEU A 27 -7.18 -11.76 9.16
CA LEU A 27 -7.56 -10.52 9.85
C LEU A 27 -7.24 -9.27 9.02
N THR A 28 -6.06 -9.23 8.41
CA THR A 28 -5.61 -8.07 7.63
C THR A 28 -6.56 -7.81 6.45
N HIS A 29 -6.89 -8.85 5.70
CA HIS A 29 -7.81 -8.75 4.57
C HIS A 29 -9.24 -8.46 5.01
N ALA A 30 -9.73 -9.15 6.05
CA ALA A 30 -11.08 -8.95 6.57
C ALA A 30 -11.31 -7.50 7.04
N LEU A 31 -10.39 -6.98 7.85
CA LEU A 31 -10.47 -5.61 8.35
C LEU A 31 -10.29 -4.61 7.21
N SER A 32 -9.48 -4.91 6.19
CA SER A 32 -9.38 -4.04 5.01
C SER A 32 -10.70 -3.94 4.25
N SER A 33 -11.45 -5.04 4.15
CA SER A 33 -12.76 -5.05 3.49
C SER A 33 -13.89 -4.41 4.31
N ASP A 34 -13.85 -4.50 5.64
CA ASP A 34 -14.90 -3.96 6.51
C ASP A 34 -14.31 -3.10 7.63
N GLN A 35 -14.39 -1.78 7.42
CA GLN A 35 -13.88 -0.78 8.35
C GLN A 35 -14.92 -0.31 9.37
N SER A 36 -16.12 -0.92 9.40
CA SER A 36 -17.18 -0.55 10.34
C SER A 36 -16.75 -0.78 11.78
N ILE A 37 -17.23 0.07 12.68
CA ILE A 37 -16.93 -0.05 14.12
C ILE A 37 -17.52 -1.35 14.67
N ASP A 38 -18.68 -1.77 14.18
CA ASP A 38 -19.36 -2.97 14.65
C ASP A 38 -18.58 -4.24 14.29
N PHE A 39 -18.09 -4.37 13.05
CA PHE A 39 -17.25 -5.50 12.67
C PHE A 39 -15.93 -5.53 13.46
N LYS A 40 -15.26 -4.38 13.63
CA LYS A 40 -14.04 -4.28 14.44
C LYS A 40 -14.27 -4.70 15.89
N ARG A 41 -15.39 -4.30 16.48
CA ARG A 41 -15.76 -4.70 17.86
C ARG A 41 -16.04 -6.19 17.95
N HIS A 42 -16.80 -6.75 17.02
CA HIS A 42 -17.05 -8.19 16.94
C HIS A 42 -15.75 -9.00 16.87
N VAL A 43 -14.84 -8.63 15.96
CA VAL A 43 -13.53 -9.29 15.84
C VAL A 43 -12.74 -9.18 17.15
N MET A 44 -12.72 -7.99 17.78
CA MET A 44 -12.03 -7.78 19.05
C MET A 44 -12.62 -8.63 20.20
N ASP A 45 -13.95 -8.71 20.30
CA ASP A 45 -14.64 -9.48 21.32
C ASP A 45 -14.35 -10.98 21.17
N GLU A 46 -14.30 -11.50 19.95
CA GLU A 46 -13.97 -12.90 19.68
C GLU A 46 -12.49 -13.21 19.93
N LEU A 47 -11.57 -12.31 19.54
CA LEU A 47 -10.15 -12.45 19.86
C LEU A 47 -9.92 -12.43 21.38
N SER A 48 -10.68 -11.64 22.15
CA SER A 48 -10.60 -11.60 23.62
C SER A 48 -10.96 -12.93 24.28
N LYS A 49 -11.74 -13.77 23.58
CA LYS A 49 -12.11 -15.13 23.99
C LYS A 49 -11.13 -16.19 23.45
N TYR A 50 -10.00 -15.77 22.87
CA TYR A 50 -8.99 -16.63 22.25
C TYR A 50 -9.51 -17.42 21.04
N ASN A 51 -10.56 -16.94 20.36
CA ASN A 51 -10.99 -17.53 19.10
C ASN A 51 -9.99 -17.22 17.98
N TYR A 52 -9.68 -18.21 17.17
CA TYR A 52 -8.83 -18.03 15.99
C TYR A 52 -9.56 -17.23 14.91
N PRO A 53 -8.88 -16.31 14.21
CA PRO A 53 -9.46 -15.53 13.12
C PRO A 53 -10.30 -16.32 12.11
N HIS A 54 -9.84 -17.47 11.65
CA HIS A 54 -10.60 -18.30 10.70
C HIS A 54 -11.95 -18.83 11.24
N ARG A 55 -12.19 -18.75 12.56
CA ARG A 55 -13.44 -19.18 13.21
C ARG A 55 -14.37 -18.02 13.57
N ILE A 56 -13.88 -16.78 13.46
CA ILE A 56 -14.68 -15.60 13.75
C ILE A 56 -15.64 -15.41 12.56
N GLU A 57 -16.94 -15.43 12.85
CA GLU A 57 -17.98 -15.26 11.84
C GLU A 57 -17.73 -13.98 11.01
N GLY A 58 -17.73 -14.13 9.68
CA GLY A 58 -17.53 -13.04 8.74
C GLY A 58 -16.07 -12.74 8.39
N VAL A 59 -15.09 -13.21 9.17
CA VAL A 59 -13.67 -12.90 8.88
C VAL A 59 -13.21 -13.54 7.58
N VAL A 60 -13.51 -14.82 7.35
CA VAL A 60 -13.08 -15.52 6.13
C VAL A 60 -13.75 -14.92 4.89
N GLU A 61 -15.05 -14.65 4.97
CA GLU A 61 -15.82 -14.08 3.86
C GLU A 61 -15.31 -12.68 3.48
N LYS A 62 -15.05 -11.82 4.48
CA LYS A 62 -14.49 -10.48 4.25
C LYS A 62 -13.05 -10.53 3.76
N ALA A 63 -12.25 -11.47 4.22
CA ALA A 63 -10.90 -11.67 3.72
C ALA A 63 -10.91 -12.03 2.23
N ILE A 64 -11.75 -12.98 1.82
CA ILE A 64 -11.92 -13.35 0.41
C ILE A 64 -12.43 -12.14 -0.40
N GLN A 65 -13.40 -11.39 0.12
CA GLN A 65 -13.89 -10.17 -0.54
C GLN A 65 -12.77 -9.17 -0.82
N SER A 66 -11.89 -8.91 0.14
CA SER A 66 -10.72 -8.05 -0.04
C SER A 66 -9.75 -8.59 -1.11
N LEU A 67 -9.51 -9.91 -1.12
CA LEU A 67 -8.63 -10.53 -2.10
C LEU A 67 -9.19 -10.43 -3.53
N GLU A 68 -10.49 -10.64 -3.70
CA GLU A 68 -11.17 -10.49 -5.00
C GLU A 68 -11.08 -9.04 -5.52
N GLU A 69 -11.23 -8.06 -4.63
CA GLU A 69 -11.04 -6.64 -5.00
C GLU A 69 -9.60 -6.36 -5.43
N MET A 70 -8.60 -6.85 -4.68
CA MET A 70 -7.20 -6.73 -5.08
C MET A 70 -6.93 -7.40 -6.44
N THR A 71 -7.49 -8.58 -6.69
CA THR A 71 -7.33 -9.30 -7.97
C THR A 71 -7.89 -8.48 -9.13
N ARG A 72 -9.09 -7.92 -8.99
CA ARG A 72 -9.67 -7.03 -10.03
C ARG A 72 -8.78 -5.84 -10.34
N ILE A 73 -8.16 -5.24 -9.32
CA ILE A 73 -7.20 -4.14 -9.52
C ILE A 73 -5.99 -4.65 -10.29
N LYS A 74 -5.41 -5.80 -9.90
CA LYS A 74 -4.26 -6.40 -10.59
C LYS A 74 -4.56 -6.70 -12.05
N GLU A 75 -5.73 -7.21 -12.37
CA GLU A 75 -6.15 -7.51 -13.74
C GLU A 75 -6.31 -6.25 -14.59
N ALA A 76 -6.68 -5.11 -13.99
CA ALA A 76 -6.80 -3.84 -14.68
C ALA A 76 -5.46 -3.10 -14.89
N ILE A 77 -4.43 -3.40 -14.10
CA ILE A 77 -3.14 -2.68 -14.13
C ILE A 77 -2.48 -2.67 -15.52
N PRO A 78 -2.34 -3.80 -16.25
CA PRO A 78 -1.65 -3.82 -17.55
C PRO A 78 -2.23 -2.86 -18.59
N ASP A 79 -3.55 -2.64 -18.54
CA ASP A 79 -4.25 -1.79 -19.52
C ASP A 79 -4.28 -0.31 -19.11
N ASN A 80 -4.05 0.01 -17.83
CA ASN A 80 -4.25 1.36 -17.27
C ASN A 80 -2.97 2.01 -16.74
N ALA A 81 -1.91 1.23 -16.52
CA ALA A 81 -0.64 1.74 -16.00
C ALA A 81 0.29 2.19 -17.13
N ARG A 82 1.02 3.28 -16.89
CA ARG A 82 2.11 3.76 -17.75
C ARG A 82 3.45 3.38 -17.15
N VAL A 83 4.26 2.61 -17.86
CA VAL A 83 5.62 2.22 -17.43
C VAL A 83 6.67 3.08 -18.11
N ILE A 84 7.58 3.68 -17.34
CA ILE A 84 8.72 4.46 -17.83
C ILE A 84 9.98 4.03 -17.09
N GLY A 85 10.79 3.21 -17.76
CA GLY A 85 11.99 2.62 -17.16
C GLY A 85 11.64 1.77 -15.94
N ARG A 86 12.15 2.17 -14.77
CA ARG A 86 12.00 1.50 -13.47
C ARG A 86 10.70 1.88 -12.73
N VAL A 87 9.84 2.70 -13.32
CA VAL A 87 8.67 3.30 -12.66
C VAL A 87 7.37 2.92 -13.37
N ALA A 88 6.35 2.49 -12.61
CA ALA A 88 4.97 2.39 -13.09
C ALA A 88 4.09 3.47 -12.45
N LEU A 89 3.26 4.11 -13.27
CA LEU A 89 2.34 5.19 -12.88
C LEU A 89 0.90 4.75 -13.16
N MET A 90 -0.02 5.00 -12.23
CA MET A 90 -1.45 4.80 -12.47
C MET A 90 -2.32 5.72 -11.60
N GLU A 91 -3.37 6.31 -12.18
CA GLU A 91 -4.38 7.04 -11.40
C GLU A 91 -5.28 6.05 -10.64
N ALA A 92 -5.49 6.29 -9.35
CA ALA A 92 -6.39 5.49 -8.55
C ALA A 92 -7.85 5.91 -8.80
N SER A 93 -8.67 4.96 -9.26
CA SER A 93 -10.11 5.16 -9.49
C SER A 93 -10.96 4.77 -8.28
N GLY A 94 -12.16 5.36 -8.17
CA GLY A 94 -13.14 4.98 -7.14
C GLY A 94 -12.60 5.16 -5.72
N ASP A 95 -12.85 4.20 -4.84
CA ASP A 95 -12.39 4.22 -3.43
C ASP A 95 -11.01 3.58 -3.23
N ASN A 96 -10.30 3.25 -4.30
CA ASN A 96 -9.01 2.59 -4.22
C ASN A 96 -7.97 3.46 -3.48
N SER A 97 -7.25 2.83 -2.55
CA SER A 97 -6.12 3.43 -1.85
C SER A 97 -4.93 3.60 -2.79
N THR A 98 -4.37 4.80 -2.87
CA THR A 98 -3.12 5.04 -3.61
C THR A 98 -1.96 4.23 -3.03
N GLY A 99 -1.87 4.07 -1.70
CA GLY A 99 -0.82 3.27 -1.09
C GLY A 99 -0.88 1.79 -1.51
N GLY A 100 -2.09 1.23 -1.54
CA GLY A 100 -2.34 -0.16 -1.97
C GLY A 100 -2.06 -0.35 -3.46
N LEU A 101 -2.59 0.53 -4.31
CA LEU A 101 -2.38 0.48 -5.76
C LEU A 101 -0.89 0.58 -6.11
N SER A 102 -0.14 1.46 -5.45
CA SER A 102 1.31 1.61 -5.68
C SER A 102 2.09 0.31 -5.42
N ASN A 103 1.72 -0.45 -4.39
CA ASN A 103 2.31 -1.77 -4.15
C ASN A 103 1.89 -2.79 -5.22
N LEU A 104 0.63 -2.78 -5.64
CA LEU A 104 0.14 -3.68 -6.68
C LEU A 104 0.79 -3.42 -8.04
N LEU A 105 1.17 -2.18 -8.35
CA LEU A 105 1.92 -1.85 -9.56
C LEU A 105 3.28 -2.57 -9.60
N ILE A 106 4.03 -2.55 -8.49
CA ILE A 106 5.30 -3.27 -8.34
C ILE A 106 5.08 -4.77 -8.49
N ASP A 107 4.14 -5.31 -7.72
CA ASP A 107 3.83 -6.75 -7.70
C ASP A 107 3.34 -7.28 -9.05
N THR A 108 2.60 -6.47 -9.81
CA THR A 108 2.02 -6.89 -11.09
C THR A 108 2.97 -6.70 -12.27
N LEU A 109 3.75 -5.61 -12.29
CA LEU A 109 4.57 -5.24 -13.44
C LEU A 109 6.07 -5.51 -13.24
N GLY A 110 6.51 -5.84 -12.03
CA GLY A 110 7.91 -6.11 -11.72
C GLY A 110 8.84 -4.89 -11.85
N VAL A 111 8.30 -3.69 -11.67
CA VAL A 111 9.06 -2.42 -11.67
C VAL A 111 9.63 -2.12 -10.28
N ASP A 112 10.66 -1.27 -10.20
CA ASP A 112 11.29 -0.94 -8.92
C ASP A 112 10.45 0.03 -8.09
N VAL A 113 9.70 0.93 -8.73
CA VAL A 113 8.84 1.91 -8.05
C VAL A 113 7.45 1.95 -8.67
N GLY A 114 6.44 1.77 -7.82
CA GLY A 114 5.05 2.04 -8.15
C GLY A 114 4.62 3.39 -7.62
N ILE A 115 4.01 4.20 -8.46
CA ILE A 115 3.43 5.49 -8.08
C ILE A 115 1.98 5.50 -8.50
N SER A 116 1.10 5.79 -7.55
CA SER A 116 -0.29 6.08 -7.89
C SER A 116 -0.76 7.37 -7.26
N TYR A 117 -1.72 7.99 -7.91
CA TYR A 117 -2.19 9.31 -7.56
C TYR A 117 -3.70 9.41 -7.68
N LYS A 118 -4.30 10.33 -6.92
CA LYS A 118 -5.74 10.56 -6.93
C LYS A 118 -6.05 12.02 -6.75
N ALA A 119 -6.96 12.54 -7.56
CA ALA A 119 -7.47 13.90 -7.42
C ALA A 119 -8.39 14.03 -6.19
N ASN A 120 -8.17 15.09 -5.42
CA ASN A 120 -9.13 15.66 -4.48
C ASN A 120 -9.68 16.99 -5.07
N GLU A 121 -10.38 17.83 -4.30
CA GLU A 121 -10.93 19.10 -4.79
C GLU A 121 -9.87 20.00 -5.46
N HIS A 122 -8.75 20.26 -4.76
CA HIS A 122 -7.72 21.20 -5.19
C HIS A 122 -6.32 20.59 -5.38
N TYR A 123 -6.14 19.33 -5.00
CA TYR A 123 -4.82 18.70 -4.92
C TYR A 123 -4.84 17.31 -5.55
N TYR A 124 -3.67 16.82 -5.95
CA TYR A 124 -3.42 15.39 -6.09
C TYR A 124 -2.71 14.86 -4.85
N ASN A 125 -3.14 13.71 -4.36
CA ASN A 125 -2.35 12.92 -3.40
C ASN A 125 -1.72 11.75 -4.15
N MET A 126 -0.43 11.58 -3.95
CA MET A 126 0.38 10.55 -4.57
C MET A 126 0.99 9.67 -3.50
N SER A 127 1.00 8.37 -3.74
CA SER A 127 1.75 7.39 -2.95
C SER A 127 2.87 6.83 -3.81
N LEU A 128 4.04 6.67 -3.20
CA LEU A 128 5.18 6.02 -3.82
C LEU A 128 5.56 4.79 -2.99
N ARG A 129 5.82 3.69 -3.67
CA ARG A 129 6.27 2.44 -3.08
C ARG A 129 7.47 1.93 -3.85
N GLY A 130 8.49 1.51 -3.13
CA GLY A 130 9.74 0.97 -3.67
C GLY A 130 9.88 -0.51 -3.40
N GLU A 131 10.51 -1.22 -4.32
CA GLU A 131 10.92 -2.61 -4.14
C GLU A 131 11.96 -2.74 -3.03
N LYS A 132 12.27 -3.99 -2.64
CA LYS A 132 12.99 -4.26 -1.39
C LYS A 132 14.39 -3.66 -1.42
N ASP A 133 15.08 -3.74 -2.54
CA ASP A 133 16.49 -3.37 -2.67
C ASP A 133 16.70 -1.99 -3.31
N LEU A 134 15.61 -1.18 -3.39
CA LEU A 134 15.65 0.19 -3.89
C LEU A 134 16.65 1.05 -3.09
N LYS A 135 17.59 1.66 -3.81
CA LYS A 135 18.68 2.47 -3.24
C LYS A 135 18.21 3.88 -2.94
N GLU A 136 17.33 4.41 -3.79
CA GLU A 136 16.78 5.75 -3.74
C GLU A 136 15.90 5.90 -2.48
N HIS A 137 16.09 6.99 -1.73
CA HIS A 137 15.26 7.28 -0.57
C HIS A 137 14.00 8.07 -0.99
N LEU A 138 12.91 7.34 -1.27
CA LEU A 138 11.65 7.92 -1.76
C LEU A 138 11.10 9.02 -0.83
N GLY A 139 11.29 8.88 0.48
CA GLY A 139 10.90 9.89 1.47
C GLY A 139 11.62 11.24 1.29
N ASP A 140 12.89 11.22 0.90
CA ASP A 140 13.69 12.43 0.72
C ASP A 140 13.30 13.11 -0.59
N ILE A 141 13.21 12.33 -1.67
CA ILE A 141 12.71 12.78 -2.98
C ILE A 141 11.32 13.43 -2.81
N SER A 142 10.43 12.76 -2.08
CA SER A 142 9.07 13.26 -1.84
C SER A 142 9.04 14.57 -1.08
N LYS A 143 9.93 14.73 -0.08
CA LYS A 143 10.03 15.97 0.70
C LYS A 143 10.53 17.13 -0.17
N GLU A 144 11.57 16.90 -0.96
CA GLU A 144 12.13 17.92 -1.86
C GLU A 144 11.11 18.38 -2.91
N LEU A 145 10.48 17.42 -3.62
CA LEU A 145 9.52 17.74 -4.66
C LEU A 145 8.22 18.33 -4.09
N GLY A 146 7.78 17.86 -2.92
CA GLY A 146 6.66 18.46 -2.21
C GLY A 146 6.87 19.95 -1.98
N VAL A 147 8.04 20.37 -1.49
CA VAL A 147 8.37 21.78 -1.29
C VAL A 147 8.48 22.53 -2.62
N LYS A 148 9.11 21.92 -3.64
CA LYS A 148 9.33 22.55 -4.95
C LYS A 148 8.03 22.91 -5.68
N TYR A 149 7.00 22.07 -5.54
CA TYR A 149 5.72 22.20 -6.25
C TYR A 149 4.59 22.71 -5.35
N ASP A 150 4.90 23.58 -4.38
CA ASP A 150 3.94 24.25 -3.46
C ASP A 150 3.01 23.27 -2.73
N GLY A 151 3.57 22.12 -2.35
CA GLY A 151 2.88 21.02 -1.70
C GLY A 151 3.55 20.56 -0.41
N PHE A 152 3.32 19.30 -0.08
CA PHE A 152 3.95 18.62 1.05
C PHE A 152 4.28 17.18 0.66
N GLY A 153 5.43 16.68 1.08
CA GLY A 153 5.76 15.28 0.89
C GLY A 153 6.75 14.77 1.93
N GLY A 154 6.88 13.45 1.99
CA GLY A 154 7.78 12.78 2.92
C GLY A 154 7.43 11.31 3.12
N GLY A 155 8.21 10.63 3.96
CA GLY A 155 7.98 9.24 4.32
C GLY A 155 9.28 8.50 4.62
N HIS A 156 9.23 7.19 4.44
CA HIS A 156 10.37 6.29 4.62
C HIS A 156 11.03 5.98 3.27
N GLN A 157 12.20 5.33 3.33
CA GLN A 157 13.03 4.98 2.18
C GLN A 157 12.24 4.36 1.01
N ARG A 158 11.30 3.45 1.28
CA ARG A 158 10.53 2.71 0.26
C ARG A 158 9.03 3.00 0.28
N ALA A 159 8.59 3.92 1.13
CA ALA A 159 7.18 4.21 1.31
C ALA A 159 7.00 5.67 1.67
N SER A 160 6.59 6.46 0.70
CA SER A 160 6.38 7.90 0.86
C SER A 160 5.07 8.35 0.21
N GLY A 161 4.76 9.62 0.40
CA GLY A 161 3.65 10.27 -0.28
C GLY A 161 3.92 11.74 -0.51
N ILE A 162 3.18 12.30 -1.47
CA ILE A 162 3.27 13.70 -1.87
C ILE A 162 1.85 14.22 -2.11
N LYS A 163 1.57 15.45 -1.66
CA LYS A 163 0.36 16.20 -1.96
C LYS A 163 0.75 17.50 -2.66
N VAL A 164 0.21 17.75 -3.85
CA VAL A 164 0.51 18.96 -4.66
C VAL A 164 -0.75 19.57 -5.28
N PRO A 165 -0.74 20.87 -5.63
CA PRO A 165 -1.76 21.50 -6.46
C PRO A 165 -1.95 20.77 -7.80
N LYS A 166 -3.17 20.82 -8.36
CA LYS A 166 -3.53 20.06 -9.56
C LYS A 166 -2.74 20.46 -10.81
N GLU A 167 -2.43 21.74 -10.92
CA GLU A 167 -1.64 22.34 -11.99
C GLU A 167 -0.21 21.80 -12.08
N ASN A 168 0.29 21.19 -10.99
CA ASN A 168 1.66 20.68 -10.91
C ASN A 168 1.79 19.18 -11.19
N LEU A 169 0.70 18.45 -11.48
CA LEU A 169 0.71 16.99 -11.60
C LEU A 169 1.72 16.48 -12.65
N ASP A 170 1.62 16.95 -13.88
CA ASP A 170 2.46 16.42 -14.96
C ASP A 170 3.95 16.71 -14.68
N ALA A 171 4.24 17.94 -14.27
CA ALA A 171 5.59 18.38 -13.98
C ALA A 171 6.25 17.58 -12.85
N ILE A 172 5.51 17.25 -11.77
CA ILE A 172 6.07 16.47 -10.67
C ILE A 172 6.21 14.99 -11.02
N LEU A 173 5.28 14.42 -11.81
CA LEU A 173 5.38 13.03 -12.26
C LEU A 173 6.60 12.83 -13.17
N ASP A 174 6.87 13.79 -14.06
CA ASP A 174 8.04 13.73 -14.95
C ASP A 174 9.35 13.81 -14.15
N GLU A 175 9.47 14.73 -13.18
CA GLU A 175 10.69 14.83 -12.35
C GLU A 175 10.85 13.63 -11.40
N LEU A 176 9.75 13.06 -10.90
CA LEU A 176 9.81 11.81 -10.13
C LEU A 176 10.39 10.66 -10.94
N VAL A 177 9.90 10.49 -12.17
CA VAL A 177 10.38 9.45 -13.10
C VAL A 177 11.84 9.67 -13.46
N GLU A 178 12.25 10.92 -13.70
CA GLU A 178 13.64 11.27 -13.98
C GLU A 178 14.55 10.89 -12.80
N ARG A 179 14.22 11.30 -11.58
CA ARG A 179 15.03 11.03 -10.38
C ARG A 179 15.19 9.56 -10.02
N ILE A 180 14.23 8.71 -10.40
CA ILE A 180 14.28 7.27 -10.11
C ILE A 180 15.04 6.50 -11.22
N ASN A 181 15.00 7.00 -12.45
CA ASN A 181 15.69 6.35 -13.57
C ASN A 181 17.17 6.73 -13.71
N HIS A 182 17.63 7.75 -12.98
CA HIS A 182 19.02 8.23 -12.95
C HIS A 182 19.76 7.81 -11.67
#